data_AF-A0AA43CII7-F1
#
_entry.id   AF-A0AA43CII7-F1
#
_cell.length_a   1.000
_cell.length_b   1.000
_cell.length_c   1.000
_cell.angle_alpha   90.00
_cell.angle_beta   90.00
_cell.angle_gamma   90.00
#
_symmetry.space_group_name_H-M   'P 1'
#
loop_
_entity.id
_entity.type
_entity.pdbx_description
1 polymer ?
#
loop_
_entity_poly.entity_id
_entity_poly.type
_entity_poly.pdbx_seq_one_letter_code
_entity_poly.pdbx_strand_id
1 'polypeptide(L)'
;MIYATDASVYRKTPIAVAYPRSIDDLKELIGFATENEIGLVPRTAGTSLAGQCVGDGIIVDVSRYFTEILKLDPIKKQVTVQPGVVRDELNHFLNPHGLFFGPNTSTSNRCMIGGMVGNNSSGTTSIKYGVTRDKVIAVKGLLSDGSEVTFKNVDAAQIRSIVAQNDLEAKIYKDIIAMLTSHGVRQEIESNYPKPEIHRRNTGYALDSLLEFKKLGG
;
A
#
# COMPACT_ATOMS: atom_id res chain seq x y z
N MET A 1 25.11 -1.97 5.43
CA MET A 1 24.45 -3.00 6.26
C MET A 1 23.03 -2.64 6.67
N ILE A 2 22.71 -1.40 7.06
CA ILE A 2 21.37 -1.00 7.56
C ILE A 2 20.22 -1.33 6.57
N TYR A 3 20.46 -1.22 5.27
CA TYR A 3 19.47 -1.55 4.22
C TYR A 3 19.50 -3.00 3.75
N ALA A 4 20.44 -3.80 4.25
CA ALA A 4 20.49 -5.23 3.94
C ALA A 4 19.59 -6.06 4.84
N THR A 5 18.98 -5.44 5.85
CA THR A 5 18.10 -6.05 6.85
C THR A 5 16.88 -5.16 7.08
N ASP A 6 15.86 -5.74 7.69
CA ASP A 6 14.79 -5.02 8.38
C ASP A 6 14.71 -5.54 9.82
N ALA A 7 13.57 -5.44 10.48
CA ALA A 7 13.41 -5.98 11.83
C ALA A 7 13.18 -7.50 11.85
N SER A 8 13.24 -8.18 10.70
CA SER A 8 13.16 -9.63 10.58
C SER A 8 14.53 -10.31 10.67
N VAL A 9 14.53 -11.64 10.57
CA VAL A 9 15.75 -12.47 10.46
C VAL A 9 16.35 -12.49 9.05
N TYR A 10 15.63 -11.95 8.05
CA TYR A 10 16.07 -11.99 6.66
C TYR A 10 17.15 -10.94 6.38
N ARG A 11 18.12 -11.33 5.56
CA ARG A 11 19.20 -10.46 5.11
C ARG A 11 19.46 -10.66 3.63
N LYS A 12 19.48 -9.57 2.88
CA LYS A 12 19.86 -9.54 1.47
C LYS A 12 20.51 -8.20 1.16
N THR A 13 21.71 -8.22 0.58
CA THR A 13 22.43 -6.99 0.24
C THR A 13 21.84 -6.38 -1.04
N PRO A 14 21.32 -5.15 -1.02
CA PRO A 14 20.88 -4.47 -2.23
C PRO A 14 22.06 -3.98 -3.06
N ILE A 15 21.88 -3.84 -4.36
CA ILE A 15 22.91 -3.27 -5.25
C ILE A 15 23.12 -1.76 -5.00
N ALA A 16 22.06 -1.04 -4.61
CA ALA A 16 22.10 0.39 -4.33
C ALA A 16 20.93 0.82 -3.42
N VAL A 17 21.02 2.04 -2.90
CA VAL A 17 19.96 2.71 -2.15
C VAL A 17 19.75 4.10 -2.74
N ALA A 18 18.51 4.43 -3.07
CA ALA A 18 18.10 5.73 -3.57
C ALA A 18 17.23 6.48 -2.55
N TYR A 19 17.41 7.80 -2.48
CA TYR A 19 16.65 8.70 -1.60
C TYR A 19 15.94 9.76 -2.44
N PRO A 20 14.87 9.39 -3.17
CA PRO A 20 14.14 10.33 -4.03
C PRO A 20 13.54 11.47 -3.20
N ARG A 21 13.67 12.69 -3.72
CA ARG A 21 13.11 13.93 -3.15
C ARG A 21 11.82 14.34 -3.83
N SER A 22 11.58 13.86 -5.03
CA SER A 22 10.46 14.27 -5.87
C SER A 22 9.78 13.06 -6.53
N ILE A 23 8.58 13.30 -7.08
CA ILE A 23 7.89 12.32 -7.92
C ILE A 23 8.66 12.05 -9.21
N ASP A 24 9.38 13.05 -9.73
CA ASP A 24 10.18 12.90 -10.94
C ASP A 24 11.41 12.00 -10.69
N ASP A 25 12.05 12.12 -9.52
CA ASP A 25 13.12 11.21 -9.11
C ASP A 25 12.63 9.75 -9.07
N LEU A 26 11.39 9.53 -8.61
CA LEU A 26 10.79 8.20 -8.59
C LEU A 26 10.51 7.67 -10.00
N LYS A 27 10.02 8.53 -10.91
CA LYS A 27 9.80 8.16 -12.31
C LYS A 27 11.11 7.84 -13.03
N GLU A 28 12.16 8.61 -12.79
CA GLU A 28 13.51 8.36 -13.31
C GLU A 28 14.05 7.02 -12.80
N LEU A 29 13.90 6.73 -11.51
CA LEU A 29 14.29 5.44 -10.92
C LEU A 29 13.51 4.27 -11.54
N ILE A 30 12.21 4.42 -11.77
CA ILE A 30 11.39 3.39 -12.43
C ILE A 30 11.89 3.16 -13.86
N GLY A 31 12.09 4.22 -14.64
CA GLY A 31 12.62 4.11 -16.00
C GLY A 31 13.98 3.40 -16.04
N PHE A 32 14.94 3.85 -15.21
CA PHE A 32 16.26 3.23 -15.10
C PHE A 32 16.17 1.75 -14.71
N ALA A 33 15.34 1.41 -13.73
CA ALA A 33 15.17 0.04 -13.26
C ALA A 33 14.57 -0.86 -14.34
N THR A 34 13.58 -0.38 -15.08
CA THR A 34 12.97 -1.10 -16.21
C THR A 34 13.97 -1.33 -17.33
N GLU A 35 14.75 -0.31 -17.74
CA GLU A 35 15.75 -0.43 -18.80
C GLU A 35 16.88 -1.41 -18.47
N ASN A 36 17.22 -1.55 -17.19
CA ASN A 36 18.33 -2.39 -16.74
C ASN A 36 17.87 -3.73 -16.14
N GLU A 37 16.57 -4.05 -16.19
CA GLU A 37 15.97 -5.25 -15.58
C GLU A 37 16.30 -5.41 -14.08
N ILE A 38 16.32 -4.30 -13.36
CA ILE A 38 16.64 -4.22 -11.94
C ILE A 38 15.35 -4.09 -11.12
N GLY A 39 15.20 -4.89 -10.06
CA GLY A 39 14.09 -4.75 -9.12
C GLY A 39 14.17 -3.48 -8.28
N LEU A 40 13.03 -2.85 -8.01
CA LEU A 40 12.90 -1.80 -7.00
C LEU A 40 12.25 -2.35 -5.73
N VAL A 41 12.78 -1.96 -4.57
CA VAL A 41 12.24 -2.34 -3.26
C VAL A 41 11.85 -1.06 -2.50
N PRO A 42 10.56 -0.66 -2.55
CA PRO A 42 10.07 0.49 -1.81
C PRO A 42 10.28 0.29 -0.31
N ARG A 43 10.80 1.32 0.36
CA ARG A 43 11.09 1.27 1.79
C ARG A 43 10.73 2.57 2.49
N THR A 44 10.20 2.43 3.70
CA THR A 44 10.05 3.51 4.68
C THR A 44 10.92 3.20 5.90
N ALA A 45 10.35 3.06 7.09
CA ALA A 45 11.11 2.88 8.33
C ALA A 45 11.87 1.54 8.45
N GLY A 46 11.57 0.54 7.61
CA GLY A 46 12.24 -0.75 7.66
C GLY A 46 11.91 -1.60 8.89
N THR A 47 10.71 -1.44 9.45
CA THR A 47 10.28 -2.12 10.69
C THR A 47 9.52 -3.42 10.44
N SER A 48 9.55 -3.97 9.22
CA SER A 48 8.88 -5.25 8.92
C SER A 48 9.57 -6.39 9.66
N LEU A 49 8.78 -7.38 10.08
CA LEU A 49 9.25 -8.63 10.69
C LEU A 49 9.28 -9.80 9.69
N ALA A 50 8.96 -9.55 8.41
CA ALA A 50 8.76 -10.59 7.40
C ALA A 50 9.63 -10.40 6.14
N GLY A 51 10.67 -9.55 6.17
CA GLY A 51 11.59 -9.38 5.06
C GLY A 51 11.02 -8.58 3.88
N GLN A 52 9.93 -7.83 4.09
CA GLN A 52 9.19 -7.16 3.00
C GLN A 52 9.94 -5.97 2.40
N CYS A 53 11.01 -5.51 3.04
CA CYS A 53 11.80 -4.36 2.58
C CYS A 53 13.29 -4.68 2.46
N VAL A 54 13.62 -5.96 2.24
CA VAL A 54 14.96 -6.44 1.88
C VAL A 54 14.91 -7.09 0.49
N GLY A 55 15.96 -6.88 -0.32
CA GLY A 55 16.06 -7.43 -1.67
C GLY A 55 17.44 -7.16 -2.28
N ASP A 56 17.74 -7.79 -3.41
CA ASP A 56 18.96 -7.55 -4.20
C ASP A 56 18.84 -6.39 -5.19
N GLY A 57 17.64 -5.83 -5.37
CA GLY A 57 17.40 -4.65 -6.19
C GLY A 57 17.90 -3.33 -5.58
N ILE A 58 17.39 -2.23 -6.11
CA ILE A 58 17.60 -0.88 -5.56
C ILE A 58 16.57 -0.66 -4.46
N ILE A 59 17.03 -0.38 -3.24
CA ILE A 59 16.13 0.10 -2.19
C ILE A 59 15.73 1.54 -2.50
N VAL A 60 14.43 1.81 -2.56
CA VAL A 60 13.89 3.16 -2.77
C VAL A 60 13.36 3.67 -1.43
N ASP A 61 14.16 4.45 -0.71
CA ASP A 61 13.82 4.94 0.62
C ASP A 61 13.17 6.33 0.54
N VAL A 62 11.84 6.34 0.71
CA VAL A 62 11.03 7.56 0.72
C VAL A 62 10.87 8.18 2.11
N SER A 63 11.44 7.57 3.16
CA SER A 63 11.26 8.01 4.56
C SER A 63 11.86 9.37 4.88
N ARG A 64 12.77 9.87 4.03
CA ARG A 64 13.52 11.10 4.30
C ARG A 64 12.85 12.37 3.82
N TYR A 65 12.17 12.32 2.68
CA TYR A 65 11.68 13.51 1.98
C TYR A 65 10.17 13.49 1.73
N PHE A 66 9.52 12.33 1.85
CA PHE A 66 8.07 12.20 1.73
C PHE A 66 7.40 12.12 3.10
N THR A 67 7.60 13.11 3.97
CA THR A 67 7.20 13.09 5.40
C THR A 67 6.12 14.12 5.77
N GLU A 68 5.44 14.72 4.79
CA GLU A 68 4.47 15.79 5.04
C GLU A 68 3.05 15.28 5.29
N ILE A 69 2.36 15.96 6.21
CA ILE A 69 0.90 15.89 6.36
C ILE A 69 0.31 16.99 5.46
N LEU A 70 -0.35 16.59 4.37
CA LEU A 70 -0.73 17.49 3.28
C LEU A 70 -2.07 18.19 3.53
N LYS A 71 -3.06 17.49 4.10
CA LYS A 71 -4.41 18.02 4.29
C LYS A 71 -5.16 17.30 5.39
N LEU A 72 -5.88 18.05 6.23
CA LEU A 72 -6.83 17.52 7.20
C LEU A 72 -8.23 18.07 6.92
N ASP A 73 -9.22 17.17 6.86
CA ASP A 73 -10.65 17.49 6.90
C ASP A 73 -11.22 16.90 8.20
N PRO A 74 -11.39 17.72 9.26
CA PRO A 74 -11.85 17.21 10.55
C PRO A 74 -13.35 16.85 10.54
N ILE A 75 -14.13 17.41 9.62
CA ILE A 75 -15.57 17.13 9.48
C ILE A 75 -15.75 15.73 8.91
N LYS A 76 -15.05 15.43 7.81
CA LYS A 76 -15.06 14.10 7.20
C LYS A 76 -14.18 13.09 7.94
N LYS A 77 -13.34 13.56 8.86
CA LYS A 77 -12.34 12.78 9.60
C LYS A 77 -11.33 12.11 8.65
N GLN A 78 -10.84 12.88 7.69
CA GLN A 78 -9.93 12.41 6.65
C GLN A 78 -8.63 13.21 6.67
N VAL A 79 -7.51 12.51 6.51
CA VAL A 79 -6.19 13.12 6.41
C VAL A 79 -5.46 12.59 5.19
N THR A 80 -4.80 13.48 4.45
CA THR A 80 -3.91 13.15 3.34
C THR A 80 -2.47 13.32 3.82
N VAL A 81 -1.66 12.28 3.67
CA VAL A 81 -0.28 12.24 4.17
C VAL A 81 0.64 11.62 3.12
N GLN A 82 1.90 12.00 3.15
CA GLN A 82 2.96 11.32 2.42
C GLN A 82 3.39 10.02 3.13
N PRO A 83 3.97 9.03 2.42
CA PRO A 83 4.24 7.69 2.96
C PRO A 83 5.23 7.64 4.13
N GLY A 84 6.11 8.64 4.28
CA GLY A 84 7.13 8.73 5.32
C GLY A 84 6.64 9.34 6.64
N VAL A 85 5.37 9.76 6.75
CA VAL A 85 4.82 10.27 8.02
C VAL A 85 4.85 9.16 9.08
N VAL A 86 5.43 9.44 10.25
CA VAL A 86 5.45 8.53 11.40
C VAL A 86 4.06 8.50 12.04
N ARG A 87 3.59 7.31 12.43
CA ARG A 87 2.22 7.14 12.95
C ARG A 87 1.96 7.98 14.21
N ASP A 88 2.89 8.00 15.17
CA ASP A 88 2.70 8.76 16.40
C ASP A 88 2.80 10.29 16.18
N GLU A 89 3.59 10.75 15.20
CA GLU A 89 3.61 12.15 14.78
C GLU A 89 2.27 12.56 14.16
N LEU A 90 1.70 11.69 13.30
CA LEU A 90 0.35 11.89 12.78
C LEU A 90 -0.68 12.02 13.91
N ASN A 91 -0.62 11.16 14.91
CA ASN A 91 -1.55 11.23 16.04
C ASN A 91 -1.33 12.44 16.93
N HIS A 92 -0.09 12.88 17.11
CA HIS A 92 0.19 14.13 17.79
C HIS A 92 -0.47 15.31 17.06
N PHE A 93 -0.36 15.35 15.73
CA PHE A 93 -1.03 16.35 14.88
C PHE A 93 -2.56 16.27 14.93
N LEU A 94 -3.15 15.07 14.99
CA LEU A 94 -4.60 14.87 15.01
C LEU A 94 -5.23 15.13 16.39
N ASN A 95 -4.47 15.04 17.48
CA ASN A 95 -4.98 15.09 18.85
C ASN A 95 -5.76 16.39 19.18
N PRO A 96 -5.32 17.61 18.78
CA PRO A 96 -6.09 18.83 18.99
C PRO A 96 -7.48 18.84 18.34
N HIS A 97 -7.70 17.97 17.34
CA HIS A 97 -8.97 17.83 16.63
C HIS A 97 -9.87 16.72 17.21
N GLY A 98 -9.45 16.06 18.30
CA GLY A 98 -10.17 14.91 18.86
C GLY A 98 -10.16 13.68 17.95
N LEU A 99 -9.18 13.61 17.03
CA LEU A 99 -9.03 12.53 16.07
C LEU A 99 -7.75 11.75 16.33
N PHE A 100 -7.70 10.51 15.83
CA PHE A 100 -6.49 9.70 15.79
C PHE A 100 -6.58 8.68 14.64
N PHE A 101 -5.42 8.24 14.17
CA PHE A 101 -5.23 7.15 13.24
C PHE A 101 -4.89 5.84 13.99
N GLY A 102 -5.66 4.79 13.72
CA GLY A 102 -5.35 3.42 14.13
C GLY A 102 -4.92 2.58 12.92
N PRO A 103 -4.36 1.38 13.13
CA PRO A 103 -4.19 0.65 14.40
C PRO A 103 -2.93 1.04 15.19
N ASN A 104 -2.86 0.63 16.46
CA ASN A 104 -1.68 0.83 17.32
C ASN A 104 -0.69 -0.35 17.24
N THR A 105 0.45 -0.15 16.58
CA THR A 105 1.52 -1.16 16.42
C THR A 105 2.60 -1.02 17.49
N SER A 106 3.36 -2.09 17.78
CA SER A 106 4.48 -2.04 18.74
C SER A 106 5.62 -1.08 18.36
N THR A 107 5.68 -0.69 17.09
CA THR A 107 6.67 0.26 16.54
C THR A 107 6.06 1.63 16.21
N SER A 108 4.93 1.99 16.83
CA SER A 108 4.15 3.21 16.51
C SER A 108 4.97 4.51 16.45
N ASN A 109 6.02 4.60 17.26
CA ASN A 109 6.90 5.76 17.34
C ASN A 109 7.90 5.90 16.17
N ARG A 110 7.94 4.93 15.25
CA ARG A 110 8.86 4.91 14.10
C ARG A 110 8.30 4.25 12.85
N CYS A 111 7.22 3.46 12.94
CA CYS A 111 6.55 2.96 11.75
C CYS A 111 5.90 4.12 11.01
N MET A 112 5.97 4.04 9.68
CA MET A 112 5.50 5.09 8.78
C MET A 112 4.29 4.63 7.99
N ILE A 113 3.42 5.56 7.63
CA ILE A 113 2.12 5.27 7.01
C ILE A 113 2.26 4.43 5.74
N GLY A 114 3.25 4.69 4.89
CA GLY A 114 3.50 3.92 3.67
C GLY A 114 3.77 2.43 3.94
N GLY A 115 4.58 2.13 4.96
CA GLY A 115 4.81 0.76 5.41
C GLY A 115 3.56 0.14 6.04
N MET A 116 2.77 0.93 6.77
CA MET A 116 1.50 0.45 7.32
C MET A 116 0.51 0.03 6.22
N VAL A 117 0.41 0.83 5.16
CA VAL A 117 -0.43 0.55 3.98
C VAL A 117 0.09 -0.69 3.25
N GLY A 118 1.38 -0.75 2.93
CA GLY A 118 1.98 -1.88 2.21
C GLY A 118 1.85 -3.22 2.93
N ASN A 119 1.84 -3.21 4.27
CA ASN A 119 1.75 -4.44 5.08
C ASN A 119 0.34 -4.73 5.60
N ASN A 120 -0.65 -3.90 5.27
CA ASN A 120 -1.95 -3.87 5.93
C ASN A 120 -1.81 -4.02 7.47
N SER A 121 -1.03 -3.14 8.07
CA SER A 121 -0.63 -3.27 9.48
C SER A 121 -1.85 -3.41 10.40
N SER A 122 -1.67 -4.22 11.45
CA SER A 122 -2.63 -4.46 12.51
C SER A 122 -1.95 -4.30 13.87
N GLY A 123 -2.73 -4.20 14.94
CA GLY A 123 -2.21 -3.86 16.27
C GLY A 123 -3.12 -4.35 17.39
N THR A 124 -2.73 -4.12 18.64
CA THR A 124 -3.50 -4.55 19.83
C THR A 124 -4.93 -4.01 19.82
N THR A 125 -5.13 -2.83 19.24
CA THR A 125 -6.43 -2.18 19.14
C THR A 125 -7.22 -2.53 17.88
N SER A 126 -6.73 -3.45 17.03
CA SER A 126 -7.38 -3.76 15.75
C SER A 126 -8.75 -4.42 15.89
N ILE A 127 -9.03 -5.06 17.03
CA ILE A 127 -10.35 -5.64 17.30
C ILE A 127 -11.41 -4.53 17.37
N LYS A 128 -11.06 -3.36 17.92
CA LYS A 128 -11.97 -2.22 18.06
C LYS A 128 -11.91 -1.26 16.87
N TYR A 129 -10.72 -1.04 16.32
CA TYR A 129 -10.50 0.00 15.31
C TYR A 129 -10.14 -0.56 13.92
N GLY A 130 -10.11 -1.88 13.72
CA GLY A 130 -9.77 -2.48 12.43
C GLY A 130 -8.27 -2.43 12.08
N VAL A 131 -7.97 -2.74 10.83
CA VAL A 131 -6.62 -2.76 10.25
C VAL A 131 -6.40 -1.56 9.32
N THR A 132 -5.18 -1.40 8.80
CA THR A 132 -4.81 -0.23 7.99
C THR A 132 -5.66 -0.08 6.73
N ARG A 133 -5.94 -1.17 6.00
CA ARG A 133 -6.76 -1.11 4.76
C ARG A 133 -8.16 -0.54 4.99
N ASP A 134 -8.75 -0.76 6.16
CA ASP A 134 -10.08 -0.25 6.49
C ASP A 134 -10.11 1.29 6.61
N LYS A 135 -8.93 1.94 6.63
CA LYS A 135 -8.73 3.38 6.85
C LYS A 135 -8.22 4.08 5.59
N VAL A 136 -7.92 3.31 4.54
CA VAL A 136 -7.46 3.83 3.26
C VAL A 136 -8.67 4.18 2.42
N ILE A 137 -8.78 5.46 2.05
CA ILE A 137 -9.86 5.97 1.18
C ILE A 137 -9.39 6.03 -0.27
N ALA A 138 -8.14 6.44 -0.46
CA ALA A 138 -7.49 6.51 -1.76
C ALA A 138 -5.97 6.37 -1.59
N VAL A 139 -5.30 5.87 -2.63
CA VAL A 139 -3.85 5.81 -2.75
C VAL A 139 -3.44 6.46 -4.07
N LYS A 140 -2.61 7.49 -4.00
CA LYS A 140 -1.91 8.03 -5.16
C LYS A 140 -0.54 7.35 -5.26
N GLY A 141 -0.15 6.89 -6.43
CA GLY A 141 1.11 6.19 -6.63
C GLY A 141 1.60 6.23 -8.06
N LEU A 142 2.69 5.51 -8.31
CA LEU A 142 3.27 5.27 -9.64
C LEU A 142 3.14 3.78 -9.96
N LEU A 143 2.76 3.47 -11.19
CA LEU A 143 2.77 2.09 -11.71
C LEU A 143 4.17 1.72 -12.21
N SER A 144 4.35 0.45 -12.60
CA SER A 144 5.65 -0.08 -13.04
C SER A 144 6.18 0.53 -14.34
N ASP A 145 5.35 1.25 -15.09
CA ASP A 145 5.74 2.04 -16.27
C ASP A 145 5.98 3.52 -15.93
N GLY A 146 5.91 3.90 -14.65
CA GLY A 146 6.08 5.28 -14.18
C GLY A 146 4.84 6.16 -14.33
N SER A 147 3.71 5.63 -14.84
CA SER A 147 2.45 6.38 -14.92
C SER A 147 1.87 6.67 -13.53
N GLU A 148 1.29 7.85 -13.35
CA GLU A 148 0.61 8.23 -12.11
C GLU A 148 -0.80 7.64 -12.06
N VAL A 149 -1.15 7.05 -10.92
CA VAL A 149 -2.48 6.48 -10.68
C VAL A 149 -3.06 6.98 -9.36
N THR A 150 -4.38 7.03 -9.26
CA THR A 150 -5.10 7.21 -7.98
C THR A 150 -6.15 6.13 -7.81
N PHE A 151 -5.82 5.11 -7.02
CA PHE A 151 -6.79 4.06 -6.65
C PHE A 151 -7.70 4.57 -5.54
N LYS A 152 -9.01 4.37 -5.72
CA LYS A 152 -10.08 4.68 -4.77
C LYS A 152 -11.30 3.82 -5.07
N ASN A 153 -12.33 3.90 -4.24
CA ASN A 153 -13.61 3.29 -4.57
C ASN A 153 -14.16 3.88 -5.88
N VAL A 154 -14.53 3.00 -6.80
CA VAL A 154 -15.06 3.34 -8.11
C VAL A 154 -16.38 2.61 -8.37
N ASP A 155 -17.29 3.28 -9.07
CA ASP A 155 -18.55 2.68 -9.54
C ASP A 155 -18.39 2.03 -10.92
N ALA A 156 -19.44 1.33 -11.37
CA ALA A 156 -19.42 0.62 -12.66
C ALA A 156 -19.23 1.56 -13.87
N ALA A 157 -19.68 2.82 -13.80
CA ALA A 157 -19.49 3.78 -14.88
C ALA A 157 -18.04 4.25 -14.96
N GLN A 158 -17.43 4.52 -13.81
CA GLN A 158 -16.01 4.85 -13.68
C GLN A 158 -15.14 3.69 -14.15
N ILE A 159 -15.46 2.45 -13.76
CA ILE A 159 -14.75 1.26 -14.24
C ILE A 159 -14.82 1.16 -15.76
N ARG A 160 -16.01 1.33 -16.36
CA ARG A 160 -16.15 1.36 -17.84
C ARG A 160 -15.27 2.44 -18.48
N SER A 161 -15.19 3.61 -17.86
CA SER A 161 -14.33 4.69 -18.35
C SER A 161 -12.84 4.37 -18.22
N ILE A 162 -12.41 3.69 -17.14
CA ILE A 162 -11.01 3.29 -16.94
C ILE A 162 -10.64 2.20 -17.94
N VAL A 163 -11.44 1.14 -18.08
CA VAL A 163 -11.12 0.04 -19.00
C VAL A 163 -11.18 0.45 -20.48
N ALA A 164 -11.88 1.54 -20.82
CA ALA A 164 -11.87 2.08 -22.18
C ALA A 164 -10.54 2.74 -22.56
N GLN A 165 -9.68 3.05 -21.58
CA GLN A 165 -8.34 3.58 -21.82
C GLN A 165 -7.39 2.47 -22.29
N ASN A 166 -6.22 2.90 -22.78
CA ASN A 166 -5.19 2.01 -23.33
C ASN A 166 -3.84 2.21 -22.62
N ASP A 167 -3.89 2.28 -21.29
CA ASP A 167 -2.73 2.40 -20.41
C ASP A 167 -2.63 1.22 -19.44
N LEU A 168 -1.61 1.24 -18.58
CA LEU A 168 -1.36 0.18 -17.63
C LEU A 168 -2.44 0.11 -16.54
N GLU A 169 -3.04 1.23 -16.13
CA GLU A 169 -4.17 1.23 -15.20
C GLU A 169 -5.34 0.44 -15.79
N ALA A 170 -5.74 0.75 -17.03
CA ALA A 170 -6.81 0.04 -17.73
C ALA A 170 -6.52 -1.47 -17.83
N LYS A 171 -5.28 -1.86 -18.11
CA LYS A 171 -4.85 -3.26 -18.14
C LYS A 171 -5.01 -3.94 -16.78
N ILE A 172 -4.58 -3.30 -15.69
CA ILE A 172 -4.73 -3.83 -14.32
C ILE A 172 -6.21 -4.08 -14.00
N TYR A 173 -7.09 -3.12 -14.31
CA TYR A 173 -8.53 -3.30 -14.11
C TYR A 173 -9.10 -4.46 -14.94
N LYS A 174 -8.75 -4.55 -16.23
CA LYS A 174 -9.19 -5.65 -17.11
C LYS A 174 -8.75 -7.02 -16.58
N ASP A 175 -7.49 -7.15 -16.17
CA ASP A 175 -6.92 -8.40 -15.68
C ASP A 175 -7.60 -8.83 -14.37
N ILE A 176 -7.82 -7.91 -13.43
CA ILE A 176 -8.52 -8.19 -12.17
C ILE A 176 -9.98 -8.60 -12.45
N ILE A 177 -10.69 -7.90 -13.34
CA ILE A 177 -12.08 -8.24 -13.70
C ILE A 177 -12.14 -9.61 -14.36
N ALA A 178 -11.22 -9.93 -15.27
CA ALA A 178 -11.15 -11.23 -15.94
C ALA A 178 -10.88 -12.35 -14.92
N MET A 179 -9.92 -12.16 -14.03
CA MET A 179 -9.60 -13.07 -12.94
C MET A 179 -10.82 -13.33 -12.04
N LEU A 180 -11.49 -12.28 -11.59
CA LEU A 180 -12.65 -12.39 -10.70
C LEU A 180 -13.90 -12.91 -11.42
N THR A 181 -14.03 -12.76 -12.73
CA THR A 181 -15.17 -13.31 -13.50
C THR A 181 -15.06 -14.82 -13.71
N SER A 182 -13.84 -15.38 -13.72
CA SER A 182 -13.61 -16.81 -13.89
C SER A 182 -14.18 -17.62 -12.72
N HIS A 183 -15.16 -18.49 -13.01
CA HIS A 183 -15.83 -19.30 -11.99
C HIS A 183 -14.85 -20.17 -11.18
N GLY A 184 -13.89 -20.82 -11.86
CA GLY A 184 -12.88 -21.64 -11.19
C GLY A 184 -12.01 -20.81 -10.24
N VAL A 185 -11.59 -19.60 -10.64
CA VAL A 185 -10.80 -18.73 -9.78
C VAL A 185 -11.61 -18.25 -8.56
N ARG A 186 -12.88 -17.90 -8.75
CA ARG A 186 -13.76 -17.53 -7.63
C ARG A 186 -13.89 -18.67 -6.63
N GLN A 187 -14.12 -19.89 -7.11
CA GLN A 187 -14.23 -21.07 -6.27
C GLN A 187 -12.94 -21.35 -5.48
N GLU A 188 -11.78 -21.19 -6.11
CA GLU A 188 -10.48 -21.32 -5.43
C GLU A 188 -10.29 -20.26 -4.35
N ILE A 189 -10.68 -19.00 -4.61
CA ILE A 189 -10.61 -17.93 -3.60
C ILE A 189 -11.56 -18.26 -2.44
N GLU A 190 -12.81 -18.61 -2.71
CA GLU A 190 -13.81 -18.92 -1.67
C GLU A 190 -13.42 -20.15 -0.82
N SER A 191 -12.80 -21.15 -1.43
CA SER A 191 -12.45 -22.42 -0.76
C SER A 191 -11.16 -22.33 0.05
N ASN A 192 -10.20 -21.51 -0.37
CA ASN A 192 -8.84 -21.51 0.20
C ASN A 192 -8.49 -20.24 0.99
N TYR A 193 -9.27 -19.17 0.91
CA TYR A 193 -9.02 -18.00 1.76
C TYR A 193 -9.43 -18.26 3.21
N PRO A 194 -8.76 -17.61 4.18
CA PRO A 194 -9.16 -17.70 5.58
C PRO A 194 -10.61 -17.23 5.77
N LYS A 195 -11.35 -17.95 6.61
CA LYS A 195 -12.78 -17.73 6.83
C LYS A 195 -13.09 -16.25 7.17
N PRO A 196 -14.21 -15.69 6.68
CA PRO A 196 -14.55 -14.28 6.88
C PRO A 196 -14.64 -13.84 8.35
N GLU A 197 -14.94 -14.75 9.27
CA GLU A 197 -15.05 -14.45 10.71
C GLU A 197 -13.68 -14.18 11.37
N ILE A 198 -12.58 -14.54 10.70
CA ILE A 198 -11.23 -14.24 11.16
C ILE A 198 -10.94 -12.76 10.91
N HIS A 199 -10.91 -11.95 11.97
CA HIS A 199 -10.70 -10.50 11.86
C HIS A 199 -9.34 -10.11 11.25
N ARG A 200 -8.26 -10.85 11.53
CA ARG A 200 -6.90 -10.53 11.06
C ARG A 200 -6.51 -11.46 9.91
N ARG A 201 -6.82 -11.03 8.68
CA ARG A 201 -6.46 -11.72 7.43
C ARG A 201 -5.43 -10.89 6.68
N ASN A 202 -4.16 -11.10 7.03
CA ASN A 202 -3.00 -10.36 6.51
C ASN A 202 -2.02 -11.25 5.72
N THR A 203 -2.44 -12.47 5.36
CA THR A 203 -1.64 -13.40 4.56
C THR A 203 -1.90 -13.16 3.08
N GLY A 204 -0.87 -12.78 2.32
CA GLY A 204 -0.98 -12.53 0.89
C GLY A 204 -1.85 -11.33 0.55
N TYR A 205 -2.36 -11.30 -0.69
CA TYR A 205 -3.29 -10.28 -1.18
C TYR A 205 -4.71 -10.61 -0.74
N ALA A 206 -5.50 -9.63 -0.33
CA ALA A 206 -6.90 -9.85 0.08
C ALA A 206 -7.85 -9.94 -1.14
N LEU A 207 -7.62 -10.91 -2.04
CA LEU A 207 -8.42 -11.06 -3.26
C LEU A 207 -9.88 -11.42 -2.96
N ASP A 208 -10.12 -12.11 -1.85
CA ASP A 208 -11.45 -12.40 -1.32
C ASP A 208 -12.28 -11.13 -1.09
N SER A 209 -11.64 -10.05 -0.64
CA SER A 209 -12.30 -8.75 -0.42
C SER A 209 -12.77 -8.11 -1.73
N LEU A 210 -12.25 -8.55 -2.88
CA LEU A 210 -12.67 -8.09 -4.21
C LEU A 210 -13.86 -8.91 -4.76
N LEU A 211 -14.17 -10.09 -4.22
CA LEU A 211 -15.33 -10.89 -4.64
C LEU A 211 -16.67 -10.22 -4.27
N GLU A 212 -16.67 -9.39 -3.23
CA GLU A 212 -17.84 -8.64 -2.77
C GLU A 212 -18.28 -7.51 -3.73
N PHE A 213 -17.49 -7.21 -4.78
CA PHE A 213 -17.90 -6.33 -5.87
C PHE A 213 -19.01 -6.98 -6.71
N LYS A 214 -20.23 -6.95 -6.16
CA LYS A 214 -21.45 -7.61 -6.65
C LYS A 214 -21.97 -7.13 -8.01
N LYS A 215 -21.26 -6.27 -8.75
CA LYS A 215 -21.76 -5.66 -10.01
C LYS A 215 -20.68 -5.35 -11.05
N LEU A 216 -19.84 -6.32 -11.38
CA LEU A 216 -18.96 -6.22 -12.56
C LEU A 216 -19.53 -6.92 -13.81
N GLY A 217 -20.75 -7.45 -13.74
CA GLY A 217 -21.37 -8.20 -14.84
C GLY A 217 -22.90 -8.22 -14.87
N GLY A 218 -23.56 -7.15 -14.44
CA GLY A 218 -25.03 -7.02 -14.46
C GLY A 218 -25.54 -5.82 -13.67
#